data_AF-A0A800JJA9-F1
#
_entry.id   AF-A0A800JJA9-F1
#
_cell.length_a   1.000
_cell.length_b   1.000
_cell.length_c   1.000
_cell.angle_alpha   90.00
_cell.angle_beta   90.00
_cell.angle_gamma   90.00
#
_symmetry.space_group_name_H-M   'P 1'
#
loop_
_entity.id
_entity.type
_entity.pdbx_description
1 polymer ?
#
loop_
_entity_poly.entity_id
_entity_poly.type
_entity_poly.pdbx_seq_one_letter_code
_entity_poly.pdbx_strand_id
1 'polypeptide(L)'
;MSEQGLKRYKAKLVKTPGAGGLLHQANFFVAQSDGVDPRPFRRAKWILANVFGHDLREPPGDINAELFIANAETLTFEQRTVAHREVKSCRSCHEALDPIAFAVNDYDTIGRMTGTANNEAKQNLTAKLSTAHESMARSFTRNLIAFTIGRDTNIYDMETIETILDKTAKDRHRARDILAELLESYFKK
;
A
#
# COMPACT_ATOMS: atom_id res chain seq x y z
N MET A 1 -18.80 31.48 -3.63
CA MET A 1 -19.33 30.31 -4.36
C MET A 1 -20.01 30.83 -5.61
N SER A 2 -19.56 30.49 -6.81
CA SER A 2 -20.31 30.78 -8.04
C SER A 2 -21.47 29.77 -8.21
N GLU A 3 -22.51 30.16 -8.93
CA GLU A 3 -23.68 29.32 -9.32
C GLU A 3 -23.31 27.96 -9.95
N GLN A 4 -22.06 27.79 -10.41
CA GLN A 4 -21.57 26.56 -11.05
C GLN A 4 -20.79 25.61 -10.10
N GLY A 5 -20.87 25.83 -8.79
CA GLY A 5 -20.08 25.07 -7.81
C GLY A 5 -18.58 25.38 -7.88
N LEU A 6 -17.77 24.65 -7.12
CA LEU A 6 -16.31 24.77 -7.17
C LEU A 6 -15.81 24.45 -8.58
N LYS A 7 -15.13 25.39 -9.26
CA LYS A 7 -14.37 25.11 -10.49
C LYS A 7 -13.39 23.98 -10.18
N ARG A 8 -13.73 22.76 -10.58
CA ARG A 8 -12.90 21.57 -10.34
C ARG A 8 -11.64 21.71 -11.18
N TYR A 9 -10.52 21.99 -10.52
CA TYR A 9 -9.22 21.89 -11.17
C TYR A 9 -9.00 20.44 -11.61
N LYS A 10 -8.96 20.20 -12.92
CA LYS A 10 -8.59 18.90 -13.47
C LYS A 10 -7.07 18.86 -13.57
N ALA A 11 -6.43 18.21 -12.60
CA ALA A 11 -4.98 18.03 -12.63
C ALA A 11 -4.55 17.34 -13.93
N LYS A 12 -3.56 17.93 -14.60
CA LYS A 12 -2.94 17.30 -15.78
C LYS A 12 -2.11 16.12 -15.28
N LEU A 13 -2.49 14.91 -15.69
CA LEU A 13 -1.71 13.71 -15.39
C LEU A 13 -0.39 13.77 -16.17
N VAL A 14 0.72 13.79 -15.45
CA VAL A 14 2.06 13.62 -16.02
C VAL A 14 2.32 12.13 -16.13
N LYS A 15 2.79 11.69 -17.31
CA LYS A 15 3.21 10.30 -17.50
C LYS A 15 4.69 10.18 -17.12
N THR A 16 4.94 9.49 -16.02
CA THR A 16 6.28 9.08 -15.59
C THR A 16 6.34 7.56 -15.67
N PRO A 17 7.02 6.99 -16.69
CA PRO A 17 7.15 5.54 -16.81
C PRO A 17 7.78 4.94 -15.54
N GLY A 18 7.10 3.96 -14.93
CA GLY A 18 7.60 3.26 -13.74
C GLY A 18 7.52 4.03 -12.41
N ALA A 19 7.02 5.28 -12.39
CA ALA A 19 6.83 6.06 -11.18
C ALA A 19 5.55 6.91 -11.29
N GLY A 20 4.47 6.53 -10.62
CA GLY A 20 3.21 7.25 -10.71
C GLY A 20 2.11 6.70 -9.82
N GLY A 21 0.98 7.41 -9.75
CA GLY A 21 -0.09 7.07 -8.82
C GLY A 21 0.26 7.36 -7.36
N LEU A 22 -0.61 6.94 -6.44
CA LEU A 22 -0.54 7.32 -5.01
C LEU A 22 0.71 6.77 -4.29
N LEU A 23 1.16 5.56 -4.63
CA LEU A 23 2.27 4.90 -3.94
C LEU A 23 3.65 5.50 -4.25
N HIS A 24 3.73 6.40 -5.23
CA HIS A 24 4.95 7.11 -5.61
C HIS A 24 4.90 8.60 -5.22
N GLN A 25 3.89 9.02 -4.45
CA GLN A 25 3.78 10.39 -3.96
C GLN A 25 4.51 10.55 -2.61
N ALA A 26 5.06 11.74 -2.37
CA ALA A 26 5.81 12.06 -1.14
C ALA A 26 4.98 11.81 0.15
N ASN A 27 3.68 12.09 0.12
CA ASN A 27 2.77 11.86 1.25
C ASN A 27 2.72 10.39 1.69
N PHE A 28 2.79 9.43 0.76
CA PHE A 28 2.82 8.01 1.09
C PHE A 28 4.09 7.66 1.88
N PHE A 29 5.25 8.13 1.41
CA PHE A 29 6.53 7.88 2.08
C PHE A 29 6.59 8.54 3.46
N VAL A 30 6.12 9.79 3.57
CA VAL A 30 6.02 10.50 4.86
C VAL A 30 5.12 9.72 5.83
N ALA A 31 3.93 9.31 5.39
CA ALA A 31 2.97 8.61 6.25
C ALA A 31 3.45 7.22 6.70
N GLN A 32 4.36 6.59 5.94
CA GLN A 32 4.88 5.25 6.21
C GLN A 32 6.32 5.24 6.71
N SER A 33 6.86 6.40 7.12
CA SER A 33 8.14 6.55 7.81
C SER A 33 7.92 6.96 9.27
N ASP A 34 8.98 7.11 10.07
CA ASP A 34 8.91 7.63 11.44
C ASP A 34 9.68 8.95 11.66
N GLY A 35 10.17 9.56 10.58
CA GLY A 35 10.94 10.79 10.60
C GLY A 35 12.45 10.60 10.79
N VAL A 36 12.89 9.44 11.29
CA VAL A 36 14.31 9.08 11.43
C VAL A 36 14.72 8.09 10.35
N ASP A 37 13.95 7.01 10.22
CA ASP A 37 14.20 5.92 9.28
C ASP A 37 13.13 5.85 8.19
N PRO A 38 13.52 5.54 6.93
CA PRO A 38 12.56 5.35 5.84
C PRO A 38 11.55 4.21 6.06
N ARG A 39 11.88 3.20 6.87
CA ARG A 39 11.04 2.03 7.18
C ARG A 39 10.48 1.31 5.92
N PRO A 40 11.32 0.79 5.01
CA PRO A 40 10.89 0.13 3.77
C PRO A 40 9.93 -1.06 3.99
N PHE A 41 10.14 -1.87 5.03
CA PHE A 41 9.24 -2.98 5.36
C PHE A 41 7.87 -2.53 5.89
N ARG A 42 7.79 -1.37 6.56
CA ARG A 42 6.51 -0.78 6.96
C ARG A 42 5.72 -0.34 5.74
N ARG A 43 6.37 0.32 4.78
CA ARG A 43 5.80 0.68 3.47
C ARG A 43 5.28 -0.55 2.74
N ALA A 44 6.10 -1.61 2.69
CA ALA A 44 5.74 -2.87 2.04
C ALA A 44 4.54 -3.56 2.71
N LYS A 45 4.52 -3.65 4.06
CA LYS A 45 3.38 -4.19 4.82
C LYS A 45 2.12 -3.39 4.54
N TRP A 46 2.21 -2.06 4.49
CA TRP A 46 1.06 -1.22 4.19
C TRP A 46 0.50 -1.52 2.79
N ILE A 47 1.35 -1.63 1.77
CA ILE A 47 0.91 -1.96 0.39
C ILE A 47 0.28 -3.35 0.37
N LEU A 48 0.89 -4.33 1.03
CA LEU A 48 0.36 -5.70 1.09
C LEU A 48 -1.05 -5.76 1.69
N ALA A 49 -1.28 -5.07 2.81
CA ALA A 49 -2.56 -5.05 3.48
C ALA A 49 -3.61 -4.19 2.76
N ASN A 50 -3.23 -3.01 2.26
CA ASN A 50 -4.19 -2.01 1.77
C ASN A 50 -4.41 -2.05 0.26
N VAL A 51 -3.53 -2.72 -0.49
CA VAL A 51 -3.67 -2.88 -1.94
C VAL A 51 -3.97 -4.32 -2.29
N PHE A 52 -3.22 -5.26 -1.75
CA PHE A 52 -3.41 -6.68 -2.08
C PHE A 52 -4.40 -7.39 -1.15
N GLY A 53 -4.86 -6.74 -0.08
CA GLY A 53 -5.82 -7.33 0.88
C GLY A 53 -5.24 -8.48 1.70
N HIS A 54 -3.91 -8.59 1.76
CA HIS A 54 -3.21 -9.66 2.47
C HIS A 54 -2.68 -9.10 3.79
N ASP A 55 -3.28 -9.53 4.89
CA ASP A 55 -2.76 -9.20 6.21
C ASP A 55 -1.66 -10.18 6.61
N LEU A 56 -0.52 -9.64 7.03
CA LEU A 56 0.57 -10.45 7.54
C LEU A 56 0.38 -10.67 9.02
N ARG A 57 0.50 -11.94 9.44
CA ARG A 57 0.62 -12.29 10.84
C ARG A 57 1.78 -11.52 11.46
N GLU A 58 1.62 -11.14 12.73
CA GLU A 58 2.72 -10.54 13.47
C GLU A 58 3.94 -11.47 13.47
N PRO A 59 5.15 -10.91 13.39
CA PRO A 59 6.35 -11.72 13.51
C PRO A 59 6.34 -12.45 14.87
N PRO A 60 6.82 -13.69 14.94
CA PRO A 60 7.06 -14.38 16.21
C PRO A 60 7.81 -13.47 17.21
N GLY A 61 7.32 -13.41 18.45
CA GLY A 61 7.79 -12.45 19.46
C GLY A 61 9.24 -12.66 19.95
N ASP A 62 9.87 -13.77 19.57
CA ASP A 62 11.26 -14.12 19.87
C ASP A 62 12.24 -13.70 18.76
N ILE A 63 11.78 -13.02 17.71
CA ILE A 63 12.64 -12.59 16.60
C ILE A 63 13.37 -11.29 16.97
N ASN A 64 14.70 -11.34 16.96
CA ASN A 64 15.55 -10.16 17.00
C ASN A 64 15.70 -9.58 15.58
N ALA A 65 15.00 -8.47 15.30
CA ALA A 65 15.04 -7.75 14.02
C ALA A 65 16.38 -7.04 13.74
N GLU A 66 17.29 -6.97 14.71
CA GLU A 66 18.62 -6.38 14.60
C GLU A 66 19.70 -7.42 14.26
N LEU A 67 19.35 -8.72 14.19
CA LEU A 67 20.24 -9.78 13.70
C LEU A 67 20.47 -9.63 12.19
N PHE A 68 21.27 -8.66 11.82
CA PHE A 68 22.00 -8.67 10.56
C PHE A 68 23.29 -9.45 10.78
N ILE A 69 23.59 -10.41 9.90
CA ILE A 69 24.88 -11.12 9.93
C ILE A 69 25.99 -10.05 9.89
N ALA A 70 27.01 -10.21 10.74
CA ALA A 70 28.03 -9.22 11.14
C ALA A 70 28.88 -8.54 10.03
N ASN A 71 28.50 -8.69 8.75
CA ASN A 71 29.13 -8.04 7.59
C ASN A 71 28.20 -6.98 6.94
N ALA A 72 27.33 -6.34 7.72
CA ALA A 72 26.24 -5.51 7.24
C ALA A 72 26.64 -4.11 6.73
N GLU A 73 27.90 -3.70 6.91
CA GLU A 73 28.34 -2.33 6.57
C GLU A 73 28.66 -2.14 5.08
N THR A 74 28.96 -3.22 4.34
CA THR A 74 29.32 -3.15 2.91
C THR A 74 28.24 -3.65 1.95
N LEU A 75 27.19 -4.28 2.49
CA LEU A 75 26.12 -4.88 1.70
C LEU A 75 24.98 -3.88 1.42
N THR A 76 24.40 -3.95 0.23
CA THR A 76 23.19 -3.18 -0.10
C THR A 76 21.99 -3.63 0.74
N PHE A 77 20.92 -2.83 0.76
CA PHE A 77 19.67 -3.20 1.43
C PHE A 77 19.13 -4.56 0.97
N GLU A 78 19.14 -4.80 -0.34
CA GLU A 78 18.69 -6.04 -0.96
C GLU A 78 19.57 -7.21 -0.53
N GLN A 79 20.90 -7.05 -0.58
CA GLN A 79 21.84 -8.10 -0.18
C GLN A 79 21.68 -8.48 1.30
N ARG A 80 21.53 -7.48 2.19
CA ARG A 80 21.26 -7.73 3.61
C ARG A 80 19.95 -8.48 3.83
N THR A 81 18.92 -8.10 3.08
CA THR A 81 17.61 -8.75 3.16
C THR A 81 17.67 -10.19 2.66
N VAL A 82 18.38 -10.45 1.55
CA VAL A 82 18.59 -11.80 1.01
C VAL A 82 19.37 -12.69 1.98
N ALA A 83 20.38 -12.16 2.66
CA ALA A 83 21.07 -12.91 3.71
C ALA A 83 20.15 -13.20 4.90
N HIS A 84 19.29 -12.25 5.29
CA HIS A 84 18.39 -12.40 6.43
C HIS A 84 17.27 -13.44 6.17
N ARG A 85 16.74 -13.54 4.96
CA ARG A 85 15.73 -14.56 4.58
C ARG A 85 16.25 -16.00 4.50
N GLU A 86 17.56 -16.23 4.67
CA GLU A 86 18.09 -17.59 4.82
C GLU A 86 17.65 -18.24 6.13
N VAL A 87 17.30 -17.43 7.14
CA VAL A 87 16.68 -17.92 8.38
C VAL A 87 15.27 -18.43 8.08
N LYS A 88 15.03 -19.72 8.36
CA LYS A 88 13.77 -20.41 8.04
C LYS A 88 12.53 -19.73 8.62
N SER A 89 12.63 -19.16 9.83
CA SER A 89 11.52 -18.43 10.47
C SER A 89 11.20 -17.11 9.77
N CYS A 90 12.19 -16.41 9.21
CA CYS A 90 12.01 -15.11 8.56
C CYS A 90 11.47 -15.24 7.11
N ARG A 91 11.79 -16.34 6.42
CA ARG A 91 11.49 -16.51 4.99
C ARG A 91 10.01 -16.29 4.63
N SER A 92 9.08 -16.82 5.43
CA SER A 92 7.64 -16.79 5.11
C SER A 92 7.06 -15.37 4.99
N CYS A 93 7.48 -14.45 5.85
CA CYS A 93 7.06 -13.05 5.78
C CYS A 93 7.82 -12.29 4.68
N HIS A 94 9.12 -12.57 4.54
CA HIS A 94 9.99 -11.91 3.57
C HIS A 94 9.63 -12.22 2.11
N GLU A 95 9.15 -13.43 1.80
CA GLU A 95 8.70 -13.79 0.44
C GLU A 95 7.60 -12.84 -0.09
N ALA A 96 6.70 -12.38 0.78
CA ALA A 96 5.65 -11.45 0.42
C ALA A 96 6.13 -9.99 0.41
N LEU A 97 7.01 -9.62 1.35
CA LEU A 97 7.42 -8.24 1.59
C LEU A 97 8.59 -7.77 0.71
N ASP A 98 9.61 -8.60 0.53
CA ASP A 98 10.88 -8.22 -0.11
C ASP A 98 10.69 -7.58 -1.49
N PRO A 99 9.89 -8.16 -2.42
CA PRO A 99 9.73 -7.56 -3.74
C PRO A 99 9.12 -6.16 -3.69
N ILE A 100 8.25 -5.91 -2.71
CA ILE A 100 7.61 -4.59 -2.52
C ILE A 100 8.59 -3.66 -1.83
N ALA A 101 9.31 -4.12 -0.79
CA ALA A 101 10.29 -3.34 -0.07
C ALA A 101 11.41 -2.84 -1.00
N PHE A 102 11.93 -3.69 -1.89
CA PHE A 102 12.95 -3.32 -2.87
C PHE A 102 12.47 -2.24 -3.85
N ALA A 103 11.19 -2.23 -4.19
CA ALA A 103 10.61 -1.22 -5.09
C ALA A 103 10.46 0.17 -4.46
N VAL A 104 10.39 0.25 -3.12
CA VAL A 104 10.08 1.47 -2.35
C VAL A 104 11.18 1.90 -1.37
N ASN A 105 12.33 1.22 -1.39
CA ASN A 105 13.46 1.49 -0.50
C ASN A 105 14.30 2.70 -0.95
N ASP A 106 14.23 3.08 -2.22
CA ASP A 106 14.98 4.18 -2.81
C ASP A 106 14.41 5.57 -2.50
N TYR A 107 13.63 5.72 -1.43
CA TYR A 107 13.09 6.99 -0.96
C TYR A 107 13.41 7.21 0.52
N ASP A 108 13.82 8.42 0.88
CA ASP A 108 14.03 8.81 2.28
C ASP A 108 12.71 9.02 3.05
N THR A 109 12.82 9.52 4.28
CA THR A 109 11.70 9.73 5.22
C THR A 109 10.68 10.76 4.74
N ILE A 110 11.08 11.68 3.86
CA ILE A 110 10.20 12.73 3.31
C ILE A 110 9.75 12.44 1.88
N GLY A 111 10.07 11.26 1.36
CA GLY A 111 9.69 10.83 0.01
C GLY A 111 10.55 11.42 -1.09
N ARG A 112 11.74 11.92 -0.78
CA ARG A 112 12.74 12.26 -1.79
C ARG A 112 13.47 11.00 -2.17
N MET A 113 13.64 10.79 -3.48
CA MET A 113 14.39 9.64 -3.98
C MET A 113 15.87 9.76 -3.56
N THR A 114 16.41 8.68 -2.99
CA THR A 114 17.80 8.58 -2.54
C THR A 114 18.47 7.40 -3.20
N GLY A 115 19.61 7.64 -3.85
CA GLY A 115 20.37 6.61 -4.56
C GLY A 115 19.79 6.26 -5.93
N THR A 116 20.18 5.08 -6.43
CA THR A 116 19.74 4.57 -7.74
C THR A 116 18.47 3.73 -7.58
N ALA A 117 17.46 4.04 -8.39
CA ALA A 117 16.21 3.29 -8.40
C ALA A 117 16.43 1.84 -8.82
N ASN A 118 15.85 0.90 -8.07
CA ASN A 118 15.71 -0.48 -8.50
C ASN A 118 14.56 -0.59 -9.52
N ASN A 119 14.88 -0.28 -10.79
CA ASN A 119 13.89 -0.22 -11.88
C ASN A 119 13.17 -1.54 -12.10
N GLU A 120 13.86 -2.67 -11.93
CA GLU A 120 13.26 -4.01 -12.06
C GLU A 120 12.21 -4.24 -10.98
N ALA A 121 12.54 -3.98 -9.70
CA ALA A 121 11.58 -4.11 -8.60
C ALA A 121 10.36 -3.19 -8.79
N LYS A 122 10.56 -1.95 -9.22
CA LYS A 122 9.47 -1.00 -9.52
C LYS A 122 8.58 -1.46 -10.67
N GLN A 123 9.16 -1.98 -11.75
CA GLN A 123 8.42 -2.53 -12.88
C GLN A 123 7.59 -3.75 -12.46
N ASN A 124 8.18 -4.65 -11.67
CA ASN A 124 7.51 -5.82 -11.12
C ASN A 124 6.36 -5.43 -10.18
N LEU A 125 6.56 -4.44 -9.30
CA LEU A 125 5.48 -3.92 -8.46
C LEU A 125 4.39 -3.28 -9.31
N THR A 126 4.74 -2.47 -10.31
CA THR A 126 3.77 -1.85 -11.23
C THR A 126 2.93 -2.90 -11.97
N ALA A 127 3.55 -3.98 -12.45
CA ALA A 127 2.87 -5.09 -13.09
C ALA A 127 1.89 -5.77 -12.11
N LYS A 128 2.30 -6.05 -10.87
CA LYS A 128 1.41 -6.60 -9.84
C LYS A 128 0.24 -5.66 -9.50
N LEU A 129 0.50 -4.35 -9.41
CA LEU A 129 -0.54 -3.36 -9.15
C LEU A 129 -1.58 -3.30 -10.27
N SER A 130 -1.16 -3.53 -11.52
CA SER A 130 -2.05 -3.51 -12.69
C SER A 130 -3.06 -4.67 -12.71
N THR A 131 -2.84 -5.71 -11.91
CA THR A 131 -3.78 -6.84 -11.78
C THR A 131 -4.54 -6.82 -10.45
N ALA A 132 -4.19 -5.92 -9.52
CA ALA A 132 -4.75 -5.84 -8.18
C ALA A 132 -5.99 -4.94 -8.06
N HIS A 133 -6.68 -4.65 -9.17
CA HIS A 133 -7.79 -3.68 -9.17
C HIS A 133 -8.91 -4.05 -8.17
N GLU A 134 -9.29 -5.32 -8.13
CA GLU A 134 -10.37 -5.80 -7.26
C GLU A 134 -9.95 -5.87 -5.79
N SER A 135 -8.78 -6.44 -5.50
CA SER A 135 -8.26 -6.50 -4.12
C SER A 135 -8.00 -5.11 -3.54
N MET A 136 -7.56 -4.17 -4.37
CA MET A 136 -7.38 -2.77 -3.99
C MET A 136 -8.73 -2.10 -3.72
N ALA A 137 -9.72 -2.30 -4.59
CA ALA A 137 -11.07 -1.77 -4.39
C ALA A 137 -11.70 -2.31 -3.11
N ARG A 138 -11.57 -3.61 -2.86
CA ARG A 138 -12.05 -4.28 -1.64
C ARG A 138 -11.39 -3.72 -0.39
N SER A 139 -10.06 -3.64 -0.39
CA SER A 139 -9.27 -3.11 0.73
C SER A 139 -9.61 -1.65 1.02
N PHE A 140 -9.72 -0.82 -0.03
CA PHE A 140 -10.14 0.57 0.08
C PHE A 140 -11.54 0.70 0.66
N THR A 141 -12.50 -0.08 0.17
CA THR A 141 -13.90 -0.07 0.64
C THR A 141 -13.96 -0.47 2.12
N ARG A 142 -13.28 -1.55 2.51
CA ARG A 142 -13.20 -2.01 3.90
C ARG A 142 -12.64 -0.92 4.83
N ASN A 143 -11.51 -0.32 4.46
CA ASN A 143 -10.88 0.72 5.27
C ASN A 143 -11.72 1.99 5.35
N LEU A 144 -12.40 2.36 4.25
CA LEU A 144 -13.29 3.50 4.22
C LEU A 144 -14.50 3.29 5.13
N ILE A 145 -15.12 2.10 5.09
CA ILE A 145 -16.20 1.73 6.02
C ILE A 145 -15.69 1.84 7.46
N ALA A 146 -14.56 1.20 7.79
CA ALA A 146 -14.01 1.20 9.14
C ALA A 146 -13.74 2.63 9.66
N PHE A 147 -13.16 3.48 8.80
CA PHE A 147 -12.95 4.89 9.09
C PHE A 147 -14.27 5.64 9.33
N THR A 148 -15.28 5.40 8.50
CA THR A 148 -16.57 6.09 8.57
C THR A 148 -17.40 5.71 9.80
N ILE A 149 -17.37 4.45 10.22
CA ILE A 149 -18.14 3.96 11.38
C ILE A 149 -17.36 4.02 12.70
N GLY A 150 -16.03 4.23 12.64
CA GLY A 150 -15.17 4.33 13.83
C GLY A 150 -14.87 3.00 14.52
N ARG A 151 -15.01 1.86 13.83
CA ARG A 151 -14.68 0.51 14.33
C ARG A 151 -14.19 -0.38 13.20
N ASP A 152 -13.55 -1.49 13.54
CA ASP A 152 -13.20 -2.52 12.57
C ASP A 152 -14.44 -3.14 11.91
N THR A 153 -14.25 -3.63 10.68
CA THR A 153 -15.29 -4.32 9.92
C THR A 153 -15.60 -5.69 10.51
N ASN A 154 -16.89 -6.05 10.55
CA ASN A 154 -17.41 -7.33 11.00
C ASN A 154 -18.08 -8.08 9.84
N ILE A 155 -18.70 -9.22 10.14
CA ILE A 155 -19.33 -10.09 9.14
C ILE A 155 -20.45 -9.38 8.35
N TYR A 156 -21.24 -8.50 8.98
CA TYR A 156 -22.28 -7.73 8.29
C TYR A 156 -21.70 -6.71 7.32
N ASP A 157 -20.58 -6.08 7.70
CA ASP A 157 -19.91 -5.13 6.83
C ASP A 157 -19.32 -5.83 5.60
N MET A 158 -18.96 -7.12 5.68
CA MET A 158 -18.47 -7.89 4.53
C MET A 158 -19.52 -8.02 3.43
N GLU A 159 -20.78 -8.31 3.78
CA GLU A 159 -21.88 -8.34 2.80
C GLU A 159 -22.08 -6.97 2.13
N THR A 160 -21.93 -5.91 2.91
CA THR A 160 -22.02 -4.54 2.39
C THR A 160 -20.85 -4.22 1.46
N ILE A 161 -19.64 -4.68 1.77
CA ILE A 161 -18.46 -4.54 0.91
C ILE A 161 -18.70 -5.23 -0.43
N GLU A 162 -19.16 -6.48 -0.44
CA GLU A 162 -19.46 -7.20 -1.70
C GLU A 162 -20.51 -6.45 -2.52
N THR A 163 -21.59 -5.99 -1.88
CA THR A 163 -22.65 -5.23 -2.54
C THR A 163 -22.12 -3.95 -3.19
N ILE A 164 -21.26 -3.20 -2.50
CA ILE A 164 -20.63 -1.98 -3.04
C ILE A 164 -19.71 -2.32 -4.22
N LEU A 165 -18.92 -3.39 -4.12
CA LEU A 165 -18.04 -3.82 -5.21
C LEU A 165 -18.84 -4.22 -6.45
N ASP A 166 -19.90 -5.02 -6.30
CA ASP A 166 -20.76 -5.43 -7.41
C ASP A 166 -21.39 -4.23 -8.12
N LYS A 167 -21.96 -3.28 -7.37
CA LYS A 167 -22.58 -2.08 -7.94
C LYS A 167 -21.59 -1.17 -8.66
N THR A 168 -20.33 -1.13 -8.20
CA THR A 168 -19.28 -0.25 -8.73
C THR A 168 -18.41 -0.93 -9.80
N ALA A 169 -18.58 -2.24 -10.04
CA ALA A 169 -17.78 -3.02 -10.99
C ALA A 169 -17.85 -2.44 -12.42
N LYS A 170 -19.06 -2.06 -12.88
CA LYS A 170 -19.29 -1.46 -14.21
C LYS A 170 -18.47 -0.19 -14.45
N ASP A 171 -18.16 0.53 -13.38
CA ASP A 171 -17.43 1.79 -13.40
C ASP A 171 -15.95 1.61 -13.03
N ARG A 172 -15.46 0.38 -12.90
CA ARG A 172 -14.08 0.05 -12.47
C ARG A 172 -13.76 0.57 -11.07
N HIS A 173 -14.74 0.50 -10.16
CA HIS A 173 -14.55 0.81 -8.74
C HIS A 173 -13.93 2.20 -8.49
N ARG A 174 -14.40 3.24 -9.19
CA ARG A 174 -13.89 4.60 -8.96
C ARG A 174 -14.16 4.99 -7.50
N ALA A 175 -13.16 5.55 -6.82
CA ALA A 175 -13.27 5.91 -5.40
C ALA A 175 -14.50 6.75 -5.06
N ARG A 176 -14.93 7.65 -5.97
CA ARG A 176 -16.14 8.46 -5.79
C ARG A 176 -17.43 7.63 -5.78
N ASP A 177 -17.48 6.56 -6.56
CA ASP A 177 -18.67 5.71 -6.68
C ASP A 177 -18.74 4.76 -5.48
N ILE A 178 -17.59 4.25 -5.02
CA ILE A 178 -17.48 3.51 -3.75
C ILE A 178 -18.01 4.37 -2.60
N LEU A 179 -17.55 5.64 -2.51
CA LEU A 179 -18.01 6.56 -1.47
C LEU A 179 -19.52 6.82 -1.58
N ALA A 180 -20.05 7.01 -2.78
CA ALA A 180 -21.48 7.22 -2.99
C ALA A 180 -22.30 6.01 -2.52
N GLU A 181 -21.92 4.79 -2.93
CA GLU A 181 -22.63 3.57 -2.52
C GLU A 181 -22.49 3.28 -1.01
N LEU A 182 -21.36 3.64 -0.39
CA LEU A 182 -21.20 3.57 1.06
C LEU A 182 -22.20 4.50 1.77
N LEU A 183 -22.32 5.75 1.31
CA LEU A 183 -23.27 6.70 1.88
C LEU A 183 -24.72 6.21 1.74
N GLU A 184 -25.06 5.63 0.59
CA GLU A 184 -26.37 5.01 0.36
C GLU A 184 -26.60 3.81 1.29
N SER A 185 -25.57 2.99 1.55
CA SER A 185 -25.71 1.76 2.35
C SER A 185 -25.77 2.02 3.86
N TYR A 186 -25.05 3.03 4.37
CA TYR A 186 -24.93 3.29 5.82
C TYR A 186 -25.71 4.50 6.32
N PHE A 187 -26.02 5.49 5.47
CA PHE A 187 -26.53 6.79 5.92
C PHE A 187 -27.87 7.19 5.31
N LYS A 188 -28.34 6.48 4.29
CA LYS A 188 -29.66 6.74 3.73
C LYS A 188 -30.71 5.87 4.43
N LYS A 189 -31.76 6.52 4.92
CA LYS A 189 -32.94 5.89 5.51
C LYS A 189 -33.93 5.50 4.43
#